data_AF-A0A1D4ZK47-F1
#
_entry.id   AF-A0A1D4ZK47-F1
#
_cell.length_a   1.000
_cell.length_b   1.000
_cell.length_c   1.000
_cell.angle_alpha   90.00
_cell.angle_beta   90.00
_cell.angle_gamma   90.00
#
_symmetry.space_group_name_H-M   'P 1'
#
loop_
_entity.id
_entity.type
_entity.pdbx_description
1 polymer ?
#
loop_
_entity_poly.entity_id
_entity_poly.type
_entity_poly.pdbx_seq_one_letter_code
_entity_poly.pdbx_strand_id
1 'polypeptide(L)' 'MSKGVLITEAKEQSGSHITIDFALEQNRNVYVLPGSMFNPMTKGNLLRIQEGAKVVLNANDIFEDYYI' A
#
# COMPACT_ATOMS: atom_id res chain seq x y z
N MET A 1 -15.91 -7.06 2.34
CA MET A 1 -14.74 -6.20 2.67
C MET A 1 -13.46 -7.00 2.42
N SER A 2 -12.37 -6.35 1.99
CA SER A 2 -11.10 -7.02 1.58
C SER A 2 -10.17 -7.29 2.77
N LYS A 3 -9.36 -8.36 2.74
CA LYS A 3 -8.40 -8.66 3.84
C LYS A 3 -7.13 -7.80 3.81
N GLY A 4 -6.86 -7.15 2.68
CA GLY A 4 -5.75 -6.23 2.47
C GLY A 4 -6.00 -5.35 1.25
N VAL A 5 -5.12 -4.38 1.05
CA VAL A 5 -5.21 -3.38 -0.03
C VAL A 5 -3.85 -3.25 -0.70
N LEU A 6 -3.79 -3.46 -2.01
CA LEU A 6 -2.60 -3.17 -2.84
C LEU A 6 -2.80 -1.84 -3.56
N ILE A 7 -1.83 -0.94 -3.41
CA ILE A 7 -1.84 0.37 -4.04
C ILE A 7 -0.78 0.38 -5.13
N THR A 8 -1.23 0.56 -6.38
CA THR A 8 -0.35 0.58 -7.54
C THR A 8 0.10 2.01 -7.88
N GLU A 9 -0.86 2.89 -8.15
CA GLU A 9 -0.61 4.29 -8.51
C GLU A 9 -1.64 5.20 -7.82
N ALA A 10 -1.17 6.12 -6.98
CA ALA A 10 -2.04 7.13 -6.39
C ALA A 10 -1.24 8.43 -6.18
N LYS A 11 -1.80 9.55 -6.65
CA LYS A 11 -1.26 10.86 -6.31
C LYS A 11 -1.42 11.10 -4.81
N GLU A 12 -0.51 11.87 -4.23
CA GLU A 12 -0.46 12.22 -2.80
C GLU A 12 -1.78 12.81 -2.23
N GLN A 13 -2.67 13.34 -3.08
CA GLN A 13 -4.01 13.86 -2.72
C GLN A 13 -5.16 13.08 -3.39
N SER A 14 -4.93 11.82 -3.76
CA SER A 14 -5.96 10.95 -4.32
C SER A 14 -6.99 10.54 -3.25
N GLY A 15 -8.27 10.47 -3.62
CA GLY A 15 -9.32 9.87 -2.80
C GLY A 15 -9.03 8.41 -2.39
N SER A 16 -8.10 7.74 -3.07
CA SER A 16 -7.58 6.42 -2.69
C SER A 16 -6.92 6.40 -1.31
N HIS A 17 -6.36 7.52 -0.83
CA HIS A 17 -5.70 7.58 0.48
C HIS A 17 -6.66 7.34 1.64
N ILE A 18 -7.94 7.73 1.51
CA ILE A 18 -8.97 7.45 2.51
C ILE A 18 -9.14 5.93 2.72
N THR A 19 -9.05 5.16 1.63
CA THR A 19 -9.17 3.69 1.70
C THR A 19 -7.94 3.07 2.39
N ILE A 20 -6.76 3.69 2.23
CA ILE A 20 -5.52 3.26 2.86
C ILE A 20 -5.57 3.55 4.35
N ASP A 21 -5.95 4.78 4.72
CA ASP A 21 -6.11 5.20 6.11
C ASP A 21 -7.04 4.23 6.86
N PHE A 22 -8.21 3.96 6.26
CA PHE A 22 -9.18 3.01 6.82
C PHE A 22 -8.65 1.57 6.94
N ALA A 23 -7.82 1.13 5.99
CA ALA A 23 -7.20 -0.19 6.04
C ALA A 23 -6.16 -0.28 7.18
N LEU A 24 -5.30 0.74 7.32
CA LEU A 24 -4.30 0.82 8.40
C LEU A 24 -4.97 0.90 9.78
N GLU A 25 -5.99 1.74 9.95
CA GLU A 25 -6.76 1.86 11.20
C GLU A 25 -7.41 0.53 11.62
N GLN A 26 -7.80 -0.29 10.64
CA GLN A 26 -8.39 -1.61 10.88
C GLN A 26 -7.36 -2.73 11.01
N ASN A 27 -6.07 -2.40 11.10
CA ASN A 27 -4.97 -3.37 11.12
C ASN A 27 -5.05 -4.37 9.96
N ARG A 28 -5.47 -3.90 8.77
CA ARG A 28 -5.42 -4.70 7.54
C ARG A 28 -4.09 -4.49 6.84
N ASN A 29 -3.66 -5.50 6.09
CA ASN A 29 -2.42 -5.39 5.33
C ASN A 29 -2.56 -4.36 4.21
N VAL A 30 -1.59 -3.45 4.14
CA VAL A 30 -1.47 -2.46 3.06
C VAL A 30 -0.18 -2.72 2.32
N TYR A 31 -0.25 -2.76 1.00
CA TYR A 31 0.85 -3.09 0.12
C TYR A 31 1.12 -1.98 -0.88
N VAL A 32 2.38 -1.73 -1.17
CA VAL A 32 2.81 -0.72 -2.16
C VAL A 32 3.83 -1.31 -3.12
N LEU A 33 3.75 -0.90 -4.37
CA LEU A 33 4.78 -1.21 -5.36
C LEU A 33 6.02 -0.33 -5.16
N PRO A 34 7.23 -0.84 -5.45
CA PRO A 34 8.43 -0.02 -5.50
C PRO A 34 8.30 1.04 -6.59
N GLY A 35 8.94 2.19 -6.37
CA GLY A 35 8.92 3.30 -7.32
C GLY A 35 9.94 4.36 -6.97
N SER A 36 10.01 5.41 -7.80
CA SER A 36 10.88 6.56 -7.53
C SER A 36 10.21 7.52 -6.54
N MET A 37 10.94 7.95 -5.51
CA MET A 37 10.48 9.01 -4.59
C MET A 37 10.28 10.37 -5.29
N PHE A 38 10.87 10.56 -6.46
CA PHE A 38 10.74 11.76 -7.28
C PHE A 38 9.56 11.71 -8.24
N ASN A 39 8.91 10.56 -8.41
CA ASN A 39 7.70 10.43 -9.21
C ASN A 39 6.47 10.73 -8.33
N PRO A 40 5.67 11.77 -8.63
CA PRO A 40 4.48 12.14 -7.84
C PRO A 40 3.42 11.05 -7.74
N MET A 41 3.37 10.10 -8.68
CA MET A 41 2.41 8.99 -8.69
C MET A 41 2.78 7.86 -7.71
N THR A 42 4.05 7.79 -7.31
CA THR A 42 4.57 6.74 -6.40
C THR A 42 5.01 7.30 -5.06
N LYS A 43 5.37 8.58 -4.99
CA LYS A 43 5.81 9.25 -3.74
C LYS A 43 4.77 9.09 -2.62
N GLY A 44 3.50 9.38 -2.89
CA GLY A 44 2.42 9.28 -1.90
C GLY A 44 2.29 7.86 -1.33
N ASN A 45 2.43 6.84 -2.18
CA ASN A 45 2.38 5.43 -1.78
C ASN A 45 3.60 5.05 -0.93
N LEU A 46 4.80 5.46 -1.33
CA LEU A 46 6.04 5.14 -0.61
C LEU A 46 6.07 5.74 0.80
N LEU A 47 5.47 6.92 1.01
CA LEU A 47 5.36 7.50 2.35
C LEU A 47 4.57 6.60 3.31
N ARG A 48 3.60 5.82 2.80
CA ARG A 48 2.80 4.88 3.61
C ARG A 48 3.60 3.72 4.18
N ILE A 49 4.82 3.47 3.67
CA ILE A 49 5.74 2.51 4.27
C ILE A 49 6.07 2.91 5.71
N GLN A 50 6.19 4.22 5.99
CA GLN A 50 6.43 4.73 7.34
C GLN A 50 5.23 4.53 8.28
N GLU A 51 4.05 4.32 7.71
CA GLU A 51 2.79 4.08 8.43
C GLU A 51 2.47 2.58 8.58
N GLY A 52 3.35 1.69 8.10
CA GLY A 52 3.21 0.23 8.22
C GLY A 52 2.83 -0.50 6.94
N ALA A 53 2.77 0.18 5.79
CA ALA A 53 2.60 -0.50 4.51
C ALA A 53 3.84 -1.34 4.14
N LYS A 54 3.61 -2.53 3.56
CA LYS A 54 4.65 -3.46 3.10
C LYS A 54 4.97 -3.20 1.62
N VAL A 55 6.25 -3.12 1.28
CA VAL A 55 6.68 -3.08 -0.12
C VAL A 55 6.59 -4.49 -0.71
N VAL A 56 5.99 -4.60 -1.90
CA VAL A 56 5.87 -5.88 -2.62
C VAL A 56 6.42 -5.75 -4.04
N LEU A 57 7.16 -6.75 -4.47
CA LEU A 57 7.78 -6.87 -5.78
C LEU A 57 6.99 -7.84 -6.67
N ASN A 58 6.28 -8.79 -6.07
CA ASN A 58 5.50 -9.80 -6.76
C ASN A 58 4.30 -10.28 -5.91
N ALA A 59 3.41 -11.07 -6.52
CA ALA A 59 2.21 -11.54 -5.84
C ALA A 59 2.48 -12.48 -4.65
N ASN A 60 3.60 -13.22 -4.65
CA ASN A 60 3.93 -14.13 -3.55
C ASN A 60 4.19 -13.34 -2.25
N ASP A 61 4.77 -12.15 -2.34
CA ASP A 61 5.01 -11.29 -1.17
C ASP A 61 3.69 -10.91 -0.44
N ILE A 62 2.56 -10.93 -1.14
CA ILE A 62 1.22 -10.76 -0.56
C ILE A 62 0.69 -12.10 -0.04
N PHE A 63 0.86 -13.18 -0.80
CA PHE A 63 0.35 -14.51 -0.43
C PHE A 63 0.98 -15.04 0.86
N GLU A 64 2.25 -14.74 1.13
CA GLU A 64 2.94 -15.10 2.37
C GLU A 64 2.21 -14.62 3.63
N ASP A 65 1.47 -13.51 3.57
CA ASP A 65 0.74 -12.99 4.74
C ASP A 65 -0.62 -13.70 4.97
N TYR A 66 -1.08 -14.55 4.05
CA TYR A 66 -2.39 -15.21 4.12
C TYR A 66 -2.32 -16.73 4.07
N TYR A 67 -1.25 -17.28 3.53
CA TYR A 67 -1.02 -18.71 3.42
C TYR A 67 0.17 -19.06 4.32
N ILE A 68 -0.16 -19.44 5.56
CA ILE A 68 0.71 -20.15 6.50
C ILE A 68 0.19 -21.57 6.60
#